data_AF-A0A350RF48-F1
#
_entry.id   AF-A0A350RF48-F1
#
_cell.length_a   1.000
_cell.length_b   1.000
_cell.length_c   1.000
_cell.angle_alpha   90.00
_cell.angle_beta   90.00
_cell.angle_gamma   90.00
#
_symmetry.space_group_name_H-M   'P 1'
#
loop_
_entity.id
_entity.type
_entity.pdbx_description
1 polymer ?
#
loop_
_entity_poly.entity_id
_entity_poly.type
_entity_poly.pdbx_seq_one_letter_code
_entity_poly.pdbx_strand_id
1 'polypeptide(L)' 'PLLEAYVEHDRTAGELISLGYDPEIVQKITRLVDLAEYKRRQSPPGPRISTKAFGKDRRLPITNQYR' A
#
# COMPACT_ATOMS: atom_id res chain seq x y z
N PRO A 1 7.37 9.02 2.67
CA PRO A 1 6.77 9.87 1.61
C PRO A 1 5.77 9.13 0.71
N LEU A 2 6.19 8.31 -0.28
CA LEU A 2 5.23 7.69 -1.22
C LEU A 2 4.41 6.54 -0.60
N LEU A 3 5.08 5.60 0.08
CA LEU A 3 4.45 4.47 0.76
C LEU A 3 3.48 4.93 1.85
N GLU A 4 3.89 5.94 2.61
CA GLU A 4 3.08 6.59 3.63
C GLU A 4 1.83 7.25 3.02
N ALA A 5 1.97 8.00 1.93
CA ALA A 5 0.84 8.59 1.22
C ALA A 5 -0.13 7.53 0.66
N TYR A 6 0.39 6.42 0.15
CA TYR A 6 -0.43 5.32 -0.38
C TYR A 6 -1.11 4.48 0.70
N VAL A 7 -0.40 4.19 1.81
CA VAL A 7 -0.83 3.21 2.82
C VAL A 7 -1.49 3.88 4.01
N GLU A 8 -0.93 4.97 4.54
CA GLU A 8 -1.46 5.66 5.71
C GLU A 8 -2.54 6.68 5.34
N HIS A 9 -2.36 7.39 4.22
CA HIS A 9 -3.30 8.43 3.76
C HIS A 9 -4.27 7.98 2.67
N ASP A 10 -4.28 6.69 2.30
CA ASP A 10 -5.16 6.08 1.29
C ASP A 10 -5.21 6.84 -0.06
N ARG A 11 -4.15 7.56 -0.42
CA ARG A 11 -4.13 8.30 -1.68
C ARG A 11 -4.11 7.34 -2.86
N THR A 12 -4.87 7.66 -3.89
CA THR A 12 -4.90 6.90 -5.13
C THR A 12 -3.62 7.10 -5.95
N ALA A 13 -3.32 6.17 -6.85
CA ALA A 13 -2.19 6.32 -7.78
C ALA A 13 -2.27 7.62 -8.59
N GLY A 14 -3.48 8.04 -8.99
CA GLY A 14 -3.71 9.29 -9.70
C GLY A 14 -3.34 10.52 -8.86
N GLU A 15 -3.76 10.56 -7.60
CA GLU A 15 -3.42 11.65 -6.69
C GLU A 15 -1.91 11.74 -6.42
N LEU A 16 -1.23 10.59 -6.33
CA LEU A 16 0.22 10.55 -6.15
C LEU A 16 0.93 11.13 -7.39
N ILE A 17 0.47 10.82 -8.59
CA ILE A 17 1.01 11.43 -9.81
C ILE A 17 0.76 12.95 -9.82
N SER A 18 -0.44 13.40 -9.43
CA SER A 18 -0.77 14.83 -9.33
C SER A 18 0.07 15.58 -8.29
N LEU A 19 0.57 14.89 -7.26
CA LEU A 19 1.52 15.45 -6.29
C LEU A 19 2.94 15.60 -6.83
N GLY A 20 3.20 15.20 -8.08
CA GLY A 20 4.50 15.34 -8.74
C GLY A 20 5.41 14.11 -8.57
N TYR A 21 4.89 12.97 -8.10
CA TYR A 21 5.66 11.73 -8.13
C TYR A 21 5.73 11.15 -9.54
N ASP A 22 6.87 10.53 -9.87
CA ASP A 22 7.08 9.86 -11.16
C ASP A 22 6.03 8.74 -11.37
N PRO A 23 5.24 8.79 -12.45
CA PRO A 23 4.23 7.79 -12.76
C PRO A 23 4.76 6.34 -12.79
N GLU A 24 5.97 6.12 -13.30
CA GLU A 24 6.54 4.77 -13.36
C GLU A 24 6.82 4.23 -11.97
N ILE A 25 7.34 5.08 -11.09
CA ILE A 25 7.63 4.75 -9.69
C ILE A 25 6.33 4.48 -8.93
N VAL A 26 5.31 5.32 -9.11
CA VAL A 26 4.00 5.15 -8.46
C VAL A 26 3.41 3.81 -8.86
N GLN A 27 3.29 3.52 -10.15
CA GLN A 27 2.70 2.27 -10.66
C GLN A 27 3.47 1.04 -10.18
N LYS A 28 4.81 1.11 -10.18
CA LYS A 28 5.65 0.01 -9.70
C LYS A 28 5.41 -0.26 -8.21
N ILE A 29 5.39 0.78 -7.40
CA ILE A 29 5.29 0.63 -5.93
C ILE A 29 3.89 0.19 -5.53
N THR A 30 2.82 0.79 -6.07
CA THR A 30 1.44 0.37 -5.75
C THR A 30 1.22 -1.11 -6.09
N ARG A 31 1.68 -1.53 -7.28
CA ARG A 31 1.65 -2.94 -7.70
C ARG A 31 2.42 -3.86 -6.74
N LEU A 32 3.63 -3.49 -6.35
CA LEU A 32 4.44 -4.29 -5.41
C LEU A 32 3.77 -4.39 -4.04
N VAL A 33 3.18 -3.30 -3.55
CA VAL A 33 2.46 -3.28 -2.29
C VAL A 33 1.28 -4.25 -2.35
N ASP A 34 0.46 -4.19 -3.39
CA ASP A 34 -0.74 -5.03 -3.47
C ASP A 34 -0.40 -6.51 -3.67
N LEU A 35 0.61 -6.83 -4.51
CA LEU A 35 1.10 -8.20 -4.68
C LEU A 35 1.69 -8.80 -3.41
N ALA A 36 2.20 -7.98 -2.49
CA ALA A 36 2.79 -8.46 -1.23
C ALA A 36 1.75 -8.79 -0.15
N GLU A 37 0.44 -8.67 -0.41
CA GLU A 37 -0.61 -8.94 0.57
C GLU A 37 -0.54 -10.38 1.13
N TYR A 38 -0.27 -11.37 0.27
CA TYR A 38 -0.14 -12.76 0.71
C TYR A 38 1.03 -12.95 1.70
N LYS A 39 2.15 -12.24 1.50
CA LYS A 39 3.33 -12.31 2.39
C LYS A 39 3.01 -11.68 3.75
N ARG A 40 2.31 -10.54 3.74
CA ARG A 40 1.97 -9.81 4.98
C ARG A 40 1.01 -10.60 5.87
N ARG A 41 0.06 -11.35 5.29
CA ARG A 41 -0.84 -12.21 6.08
C ARG A 41 -0.13 -13.38 6.77
N GLN A 42 1.06 -13.77 6.31
CA GLN A 42 1.88 -14.81 6.93
C GLN A 42 2.90 -14.25 7.94
N SER A 43 3.03 -12.92 8.02
CA SER A 43 3.97 -12.29 8.94
C SER A 43 3.46 -12.39 10.38
N PRO A 44 4.34 -12.61 11.37
CA PRO A 44 3.95 -12.63 12.78
C PRO A 44 3.42 -11.25 13.21
N PRO A 45 2.58 -11.18 14.27
CA PRO A 45 2.15 -9.92 14.82
C PRO A 45 3.34 -9.12 15.37
N GLY A 46 3.34 -7.81 15.14
CA GLY A 46 4.33 -6.86 15.65
C GLY A 46 3.69 -5.61 16.23
N PRO A 47 4.43 -4.80 17.01
CA PRO A 47 3.91 -3.58 17.61
C PRO A 47 3.56 -2.54 16.54
N ARG A 48 2.39 -1.89 16.68
CA ARG A 48 1.97 -0.79 15.81
C ARG A 48 2.54 0.53 16.32
N ILE A 49 3.31 1.22 15.48
CA ILE A 49 3.87 2.55 15.75
C ILE A 49 3.31 3.65 14.84
N SER A 50 2.63 3.27 13.75
CA SER A 50 2.05 4.18 12.75
C SER A 50 0.55 4.39 12.93
N THR A 51 0.01 5.40 12.24
CA THR A 51 -1.43 5.69 12.25
C THR A 51 -2.25 4.59 11.60
N LYS A 52 -1.65 3.79 10.71
CA LYS A 52 -2.28 2.64 10.06
C LYS A 52 -1.31 1.46 9.97
N ALA A 53 -1.73 0.30 10.46
CA ALA A 53 -0.94 -0.93 10.35
C ALA A 53 -1.38 -1.82 9.19
N PHE A 54 -0.42 -2.52 8.59
CA PHE A 54 -0.71 -3.66 7.74
C PHE A 54 -1.27 -4.80 8.61
N GLY A 55 -2.55 -5.12 8.45
CA GLY A 55 -3.23 -6.09 9.31
C GLY A 55 -4.69 -5.76 9.52
N LYS A 56 -5.09 -5.38 10.73
CA LYS A 56 -6.50 -5.06 11.02
C LYS A 56 -6.97 -3.81 10.28
N ASP A 57 -6.12 -2.78 10.16
CA ASP A 57 -6.52 -1.46 9.68
C ASP A 57 -6.51 -1.33 8.15
N ARG A 58 -5.75 -2.17 7.44
CA ARG A 58 -5.75 -2.28 5.97
C ARG A 58 -5.81 -3.75 5.59
N ARG A 59 -6.98 -4.19 5.11
CA ARG A 59 -7.23 -5.55 4.62
C ARG A 59 -7.63 -5.51 3.16
N LEU A 60 -6.73 -5.95 2.29
CA LEU A 60 -7.07 -6.19 0.90
C LEU A 60 -7.24 -7.70 0.67
N PRO A 61 -8.05 -8.12 -0.32
CA PRO A 61 -8.09 -9.51 -0.73
C PRO A 61 -6.73 -9.93 -1.31
N ILE A 62 -6.28 -11.16 -1.02
CA ILE A 62 -5.06 -11.72 -1.63
C ILE A 62 -5.28 -11.89 -3.13
N THR A 63 -6.39 -12.50 -3.51
CA THR A 63 -6.82 -12.60 -4.90
C THR A 63 -7.50 -11.29 -5.28
N ASN A 64 -6.75 -10.41 -5.93
CA ASN A 64 -7.22 -9.10 -6.37
C ASN A 64 -6.91 -8.91 -7.85
N GLN A 65 -7.91 -8.58 -8.67
CA GLN A 65 -7.76 -8.26 -10.10
C GLN A 65 -7.99 -6.77 -10.40
N TYR A 66 -8.14 -5.94 -9.37
CA TYR A 66 -8.25 -4.48 -9.52
C TYR A 66 -7.00 -3.92 -10.23
N ARG A 67 -7.21 -3.02 -11.19
CA ARG A 67 -6.17 -2.33 -11.96
C ARG A 67 -6.52 -0.86 -12.08
#